data_AF-A0A645J4W1-F1
#
_entry.id   AF-A0A645J4W1-F1
#
_cell.length_a   1.000
_cell.length_b   1.000
_cell.length_c   1.000
_cell.angle_alpha   90.00
_cell.angle_beta   90.00
_cell.angle_gamma   90.00
#
_symmetry.space_group_name_H-M   'P 1'
#
loop_
_entity.id
_entity.type
_entity.pdbx_description
1 polymer ?
#
loop_
_entity_poly.entity_id
_entity_poly.type
_entity_poly.pdbx_seq_one_letter_code
_entity_poly.pdbx_strand_id
1 'polypeptide(L)' 'MSEKHFAKFVVYVAKLLQRESLPPEALDHCLEGNWSGFREFHVSGDLLVIYFLDEQMLNLIRLGSHSELFE' A
#
# COMPACT_ATOMS: atom_id res chain seq x y z
N MET A 1 -6.70 12.85 4.47
CA MET A 1 -7.42 11.67 3.92
C MET A 1 -8.93 11.83 4.19
N SER A 2 -9.82 11.53 3.23
CA SER A 2 -11.27 11.57 3.45
C SER A 2 -11.79 10.27 4.08
N GLU A 3 -13.02 10.26 4.62
CA GLU A 3 -13.65 9.06 5.17
C GLU A 3 -13.71 7.90 4.16
N LYS A 4 -14.09 8.21 2.91
CA LYS A 4 -14.10 7.21 1.82
C LYS A 4 -12.71 6.61 1.58
N HIS A 5 -11.66 7.42 1.63
CA HIS A 5 -10.28 6.94 1.46
C HIS A 5 -9.84 6.09 2.65
N PHE A 6 -10.21 6.47 3.88
CA PHE A 6 -9.95 5.66 5.07
C PHE A 6 -10.63 4.29 4.99
N ALA A 7 -11.91 4.24 4.62
CA ALA A 7 -12.64 2.99 4.45
C ALA A 7 -11.96 2.08 3.40
N LYS A 8 -11.53 2.66 2.27
CA LYS A 8 -10.80 1.93 1.23
C LYS A 8 -9.46 1.39 1.74
N PHE A 9 -8.69 2.18 2.49
CA PHE A 9 -7.46 1.75 3.13
C PHE A 9 -7.68 0.55 4.06
N VAL A 10 -8.69 0.62 4.94
CA VAL A 10 -9.02 -0.48 5.86
C VAL A 10 -9.37 -1.76 5.11
N VAL A 11 -10.18 -1.66 4.04
CA VAL A 11 -10.53 -2.82 3.20
C VAL A 11 -9.28 -3.44 2.56
N TYR A 12 -8.36 -2.62 2.07
CA TYR A 12 -7.13 -3.10 1.43
C TYR A 12 -6.20 -3.79 2.43
N VAL A 13 -6.00 -3.20 3.61
CA VAL A 13 -5.23 -3.82 4.69
C VAL A 13 -5.85 -5.15 5.10
N ALA A 14 -7.18 -5.22 5.24
CA ALA A 14 -7.88 -6.45 5.59
C ALA A 14 -7.70 -7.56 4.54
N LYS A 15 -7.66 -7.21 3.24
CA LYS A 15 -7.36 -8.15 2.16
C LYS A 15 -5.94 -8.68 2.22
N LEU A 16 -4.96 -7.81 2.42
CA LEU A 16 -3.56 -8.21 2.56
C LEU A 16 -3.33 -9.12 3.76
N LEU A 17 -3.99 -8.83 4.90
CA LEU A 17 -3.95 -9.71 6.09
C LEU A 17 -4.52 -11.11 5.81
N GLN A 18 -5.49 -11.21 4.91
CA GLN A 18 -6.07 -12.49 4.46
C GLN A 18 -5.28 -13.15 3.31
N ARG A 19 -4.13 -12.59 2.92
CA ARG A 19 -3.32 -13.03 1.77
C ARG A 19 -4.09 -12.99 0.44
N GLU A 20 -5.07 -12.10 0.33
CA GLU A 20 -5.80 -11.86 -0.91
C GLU A 20 -5.13 -10.76 -1.74
N SER A 21 -5.24 -10.86 -3.06
CA SER A 21 -4.83 -9.79 -3.96
C SER A 21 -5.70 -8.55 -3.79
N LEU A 22 -5.06 -7.39 -3.90
CA LEU A 22 -5.75 -6.11 -3.98
C LEU A 22 -6.47 -5.98 -5.34
N PRO A 23 -7.57 -5.21 -5.40
CA PRO A 23 -8.26 -4.99 -6.66
C PRO A 23 -7.41 -4.11 -7.61
N PRO A 24 -7.63 -4.17 -8.93
CA PRO A 24 -6.75 -3.53 -9.91
C PRO A 24 -6.58 -2.01 -9.73
N GLU A 25 -7.61 -1.32 -9.25
CA GLU A 25 -7.56 0.13 -8.99
C GLU A 25 -6.69 0.52 -7.79
N ALA A 26 -6.21 -0.44 -7.01
CA ALA A 26 -5.17 -0.21 -6.00
C ALA A 26 -3.78 -0.09 -6.62
N LEU A 27 -3.60 -0.47 -7.89
CA LEU A 27 -2.32 -0.41 -8.60
C LEU A 27 -1.17 -1.05 -7.79
N ASP A 28 -1.44 -2.18 -7.14
CA ASP A 28 -0.47 -2.86 -6.28
C ASP A 28 0.69 -3.45 -7.09
N HIS A 29 1.93 -3.02 -6.81
CA HIS A 29 3.12 -3.46 -7.53
C HIS A 29 4.38 -3.46 -6.66
N CYS A 30 5.40 -4.21 -7.10
CA CYS A 30 6.70 -4.21 -6.43
C CYS A 30 7.45 -2.91 -6.73
N LEU A 31 8.13 -2.38 -5.72
CA LEU A 31 9.06 -1.28 -5.88
C LEU A 31 10.43 -1.76 -6.34
N GLU A 32 11.19 -0.85 -6.95
CA GLU A 32 12.52 -1.10 -7.50
C GLU A 32 13.61 -0.29 -6.75
N GLY A 33 14.87 -0.52 -7.10
CA GLY A 33 16.01 0.22 -6.54
C GLY A 33 16.17 0.04 -5.03
N ASN A 34 16.30 1.14 -4.29
CA ASN A 34 16.45 1.12 -2.83
C ASN A 34 15.24 0.52 -2.08
N TRP A 35 14.10 0.44 -2.75
CA TRP A 35 12.88 -0.15 -2.22
C TRP A 35 12.60 -1.56 -2.79
N SER A 36 13.61 -2.20 -3.38
CA SER A 36 13.48 -3.58 -3.86
C SER A 36 13.07 -4.52 -2.71
N GLY A 37 12.04 -5.34 -2.96
CA GLY A 37 11.44 -6.23 -1.97
C GLY A 37 10.24 -5.62 -1.22
N PHE A 38 10.01 -4.31 -1.35
CA PHE A 38 8.78 -3.66 -0.90
C PHE A 38 7.76 -3.61 -2.03
N ARG A 39 6.51 -3.37 -1.66
CA ARG A 39 5.39 -3.14 -2.57
C ARG A 39 4.72 -1.83 -2.22
N GLU A 40 4.04 -1.23 -3.18
CA GLU A 40 3.15 -0.10 -2.92
C GLU A 40 1.76 -0.32 -3.50
N PHE A 41 0.76 0.31 -2.87
CA PHE A 41 -0.59 0.41 -3.42
C PHE A 41 -1.17 1.81 -3.19
N HIS A 42 -2.06 2.21 -4.08
CA HIS A 42 -2.79 3.47 -4.04
C HIS A 42 -4.09 3.33 -3.26
N VAL A 43 -4.24 4.15 -2.23
CA VAL A 43 -5.53 4.35 -1.55
C VAL A 43 -6.41 5.23 -2.44
N SER A 44 -5.91 6.36 -2.89
CA SER A 44 -6.65 7.28 -3.77
C SER A 44 -5.73 8.32 -4.40
N GLY A 45 -5.83 8.54 -5.71
CA GLY A 45 -5.00 9.51 -6.42
C GLY A 45 -3.52 9.31 -6.09
N ASP A 46 -2.92 10.32 -5.49
CA ASP A 46 -1.51 10.35 -5.09
C ASP A 46 -1.25 9.77 -3.69
N LEU A 47 -2.28 9.40 -2.92
CA LEU A 47 -2.11 8.81 -1.59
C LEU A 47 -1.80 7.31 -1.69
N LEU A 48 -0.58 6.93 -1.35
CA LEU A 48 -0.06 5.56 -1.46
C LEU A 48 0.49 5.04 -0.13
N VAL A 49 0.57 3.72 -0.03
CA VAL A 49 1.10 2.98 1.11
C VAL A 49 2.22 2.08 0.63
N ILE A 50 3.41 2.23 1.23
CA ILE A 50 4.52 1.30 1.05
C ILE A 50 4.41 0.23 2.13
N TYR A 51 4.49 -1.03 1.73
CA TYR A 51 4.40 -2.17 2.63
C TYR A 51 5.33 -3.31 2.21
N PHE A 52 5.54 -4.26 3.10
CA PHE A 52 6.01 -5.60 2.73
C PHE A 52 5.26 -6.66 3.51
N LEU A 53 5.17 -7.86 2.94
CA LEU A 53 4.57 -9.03 3.55
C LEU A 53 5.67 -10.07 3.76
N ASP A 54 5.91 -10.44 5.01
CA ASP A 54 6.65 -11.66 5.34
C ASP A 54 5.66 -12.80 5.64
N GLU A 55 6.14 -13.98 6.04
CA GLU A 55 5.30 -15.17 6.27
C GLU A 55 4.26 -14.97 7.39
N GLN A 56 4.48 -14.02 8.31
CA GLN A 56 3.71 -13.89 9.54
C GLN A 56 3.07 -12.51 9.70
N MET A 57 3.63 -11.48 9.08
CA MET A 57 3.26 -10.08 9.32
C MET A 57 3.08 -9.29 8.03
N LEU A 58 2.10 -8.39 8.07
CA LEU A 58 1.94 -7.29 7.14
C LEU A 58 2.58 -6.05 7.78
N ASN A 59 3.64 -5.54 7.17
CA ASN A 59 4.37 -4.38 7.66
C ASN A 59 4.01 -3.17 6.79
N LEU A 60 3.28 -2.20 7.36
CA LEU A 60 2.98 -0.92 6.72
C LEU A 60 4.08 0.08 7.07
N ILE A 61 4.84 0.52 6.07
CA ILE A 61 6.11 1.23 6.27
C ILE A 61 5.93 2.73 6.18
N ARG A 62 5.25 3.20 5.13
CA ARG A 62 4.96 4.62 4.93
C ARG A 62 3.59 4.82 4.29
N LEU A 63 2.99 5.98 4.58
CA LEU A 63 1.75 6.48 3.97
C LEU A 63 1.98 7.95 3.64
N GLY A 64 1.70 8.35 2.40
CA GLY A 64 1.95 9.71 1.93
C GLY A 64 1.71 9.88 0.43
N SER A 65 2.05 11.05 -0.10
CA SER A 65 2.13 11.29 -1.55
C SER A 65 3.39 10.69 -2.18
N HIS A 66 3.49 10.61 -3.51
CA HIS A 66 4.77 10.23 -4.14
C HIS A 66 5.92 11.16 -3.73
N SER A 67 5.69 12.47 -3.68
CA SER A 67 6.72 13.43 -3.28
C SER A 67 7.17 13.23 -1.84
N GLU A 68 6.23 12.99 -0.91
CA GLU A 68 6.57 12.75 0.50
C GLU A 68 7.36 11.45 0.69
N LEU A 69 7.18 10.47 -0.19
CA LEU A 69 7.70 9.12 -0.01
C LEU A 69 8.97 8.83 -0.81
N PHE A 70 9.22 9.54 -1.92
CA PHE A 70 10.33 9.25 -2.83
C PHE A 70 11.24 10.44 -3.16
N GLU A 71 11.03 11.63 -2.56
CA GLU A 71 12.02 12.73 -2.57
C GLU A 71 13.22 12.49 -1.63
#